data_AF-A0A661ILF9-F1
#
_entry.id   AF-A0A661ILF9-F1
#
_cell.length_a   1.000
_cell.length_b   1.000
_cell.length_c   1.000
_cell.angle_alpha   90.00
_cell.angle_beta   90.00
_cell.angle_gamma   90.00
#
_symmetry.space_group_name_H-M   'P 1'
#
loop_
_entity.id
_entity.type
_entity.pdbx_description
1 polymer ?
#
loop_
_entity_poly.entity_id
_entity_poly.type
_entity_poly.pdbx_seq_one_letter_code
_entity_poly.pdbx_strand_id
1 'polypeptide(L)' 'MRRVHILVQGIVQGVGFRPFVYGLAKKFGLCGWVLNDEQGVQIEV' A
#
# COMPACT_ATOMS: atom_id res chain seq x y z
N MET A 1 6.66 10.33 -15.10
CA MET A 1 5.97 9.15 -14.53
C MET A 1 4.75 9.62 -13.77
N ARG A 2 3.62 8.92 -13.92
CA ARG A 2 2.39 9.23 -13.19
C ARG A 2 2.47 8.56 -11.81
N ARG A 3 2.22 9.33 -10.75
CA ARG A 3 2.03 8.78 -9.41
C ARG A 3 0.55 8.60 -9.11
N VAL A 4 0.22 7.58 -8.33
CA VAL A 4 -1.14 7.29 -7.87
C VAL A 4 -1.13 7.15 -6.36
N HIS A 5 -2.03 7.87 -5.69
CA HIS A 5 -2.31 7.72 -4.28
C HIS A 5 -3.58 6.88 -4.09
N ILE A 6 -3.52 5.89 -3.21
CA ILE A 6 -4.60 4.95 -2.94
C ILE A 6 -4.82 4.89 -1.43
N LEU A 7 -6.06 5.05 -0.99
CA LEU A 7 -6.51 4.78 0.37
C LEU A 7 -7.34 3.51 0.38
N VAL A 8 -6.97 2.55 1.23
CA VAL A 8 -7.73 1.31 1.46
C VAL A 8 -8.25 1.31 2.90
N GLN A 9 -9.55 1.09 3.05
CA GLN A 9 -10.25 1.13 4.34
C GLN A 9 -10.90 -0.23 4.66
N GLY A 10 -11.20 -0.47 5.94
CA GLY A 10 -11.75 -1.73 6.44
C GLY A 10 -10.75 -2.52 7.30
N ILE A 11 -10.87 -3.84 7.32
CA ILE A 11 -9.99 -4.73 8.10
C ILE A 11 -8.67 -4.93 7.33
N VAL A 12 -7.81 -3.91 7.34
CA VAL A 12 -6.54 -3.88 6.59
C VAL A 12 -5.30 -3.77 7.47
N GLN A 13 -5.47 -3.61 8.79
CA GLN A 13 -4.38 -3.52 9.76
C GLN A 13 -4.25 -4.82 10.56
N GLY A 14 -3.02 -5.24 10.85
CA GLY A 14 -2.76 -6.50 11.57
C GLY A 14 -2.93 -7.78 10.74
N VAL A 15 -3.37 -7.69 9.48
CA VAL A 15 -3.65 -8.85 8.59
C VAL A 15 -2.54 -9.18 7.58
N GLY A 16 -1.37 -8.55 7.70
CA GLY A 16 -0.28 -8.73 6.73
C GLY A 16 -0.41 -7.91 5.43
N PHE A 17 -1.25 -6.87 5.43
CA PHE A 17 -1.52 -6.06 4.22
C PHE A 17 -0.27 -5.34 3.68
N ARG A 18 0.60 -4.78 4.54
CA ARG A 18 1.84 -4.10 4.11
C ARG A 18 2.80 -5.05 3.37
N PRO A 19 3.14 -6.25 3.89
CA PRO A 19 3.90 -7.25 3.13
C PRO A 19 3.27 -7.62 1.77
N PHE A 20 1.94 -7.75 1.71
CA PHE A 20 1.23 -8.03 0.47
C PHE A 20 1.43 -6.93 -0.58
N VAL A 21 1.22 -5.67 -0.21
CA VAL A 21 1.44 -4.51 -1.10
C VAL A 21 2.90 -4.42 -1.55
N TYR A 22 3.85 -4.61 -0.63
CA TYR A 22 5.28 -4.62 -0.96
C TYR A 22 5.64 -5.70 -2.00
N GLY A 23 5.07 -6.91 -1.85
CA GLY A 23 5.25 -8.00 -2.80
C GLY A 23 4.71 -7.66 -4.20
N LEU A 24 3.54 -7.01 -4.28
CA LEU A 24 2.98 -6.54 -5.55
C LEU A 24 3.84 -5.45 -6.19
N ALA A 25 4.28 -4.45 -5.42
CA ALA A 25 5.14 -3.39 -5.91
C ALA A 25 6.44 -3.96 -6.51
N LYS A 26 7.08 -4.91 -5.82
CA LYS A 26 8.29 -5.60 -6.32
C LYS A 26 8.00 -6.43 -7.57
N LYS A 27 6.87 -7.16 -7.62
CA LYS A 27 6.47 -7.97 -8.78
C LYS A 27 6.26 -7.14 -10.04
N PHE A 28 5.74 -5.92 -9.91
CA PHE A 28 5.44 -5.03 -11.02
C PHE A 28 6.50 -3.94 -11.26
N GLY A 29 7.60 -3.93 -10.50
CA GLY A 29 8.66 -2.92 -10.65
C GLY A 29 8.21 -1.50 -10.29
N LEU A 30 7.24 -1.37 -9.38
CA LEU A 30 6.73 -0.09 -8.91
C LEU A 30 7.53 0.42 -7.72
N CYS A 31 7.73 1.73 -7.66
CA CYS A 31 8.46 2.40 -6.58
C CYS A 31 7.51 3.30 -5.79
N GLY A 32 7.63 3.30 -4.47
CA GLY A 32 6.79 4.14 -3.62
C GLY A 32 6.73 3.63 -2.19
N TRP A 33 5.63 3.87 -1.49
CA TRP A 33 5.49 3.54 -0.08
C TRP A 33 4.10 3.01 0.28
N VAL A 34 4.04 2.29 1.41
CA VAL A 34 2.80 1.83 2.04
C VAL A 34 2.85 2.17 3.53
N LEU A 35 1.81 2.80 4.05
CA LEU A 35 1.70 3.29 5.43
C LEU A 35 0.37 2.85 6.03
N ASN A 36 0.41 2.41 7.29
CA ASN A 36 -0.80 2.25 8.09
C ASN A 36 -1.00 3.55 8.90
N ASP A 37 -2.22 4.07 8.92
CA ASP A 37 -2.62 5.20 9.77
C ASP A 37 -4.03 4.97 10.34
N GLU A 38 -4.58 5.96 11.05
CA GLU A 38 -5.91 5.85 11.64
C GLU A 38 -7.05 5.77 10.60
N GLN A 39 -6.82 6.19 9.36
CA GLN A 39 -7.82 6.18 8.28
C GLN A 39 -7.84 4.86 7.48
N GLY A 40 -6.76 4.08 7.54
CA GLY A 40 -6.64 2.79 6.87
C GLY A 40 -5.19 2.49 6.46
N VAL A 41 -5.03 2.07 5.20
CA VAL A 41 -3.72 1.91 4.56
C VAL A 41 -3.61 2.88 3.40
N GLN A 42 -2.59 3.72 3.44
CA GLN A 42 -2.22 4.62 2.35
C GLN A 42 -1.09 4.03 1.52
N ILE A 43 -1.19 4.17 0.20
CA ILE A 43 -0.20 3.67 -0.77
C ILE A 43 0.09 4.79 -1.78
N GLU A 44 1.36 5.00 -2.09
CA GLU A 44 1.81 5.82 -3.21
C GLU A 44 2.70 4.97 -4.11
N VAL A 45 2.45 4.94 -5.41
CA VAL A 45 3.24 4.23 -6.45
C VAL A 45 3.29 5.00 -7.76
#